data_AF-A0AB34JA92-F1
#
_entry.id   AF-A0AB34JA92-F1
#
_cell.length_a   1.000
_cell.length_b   1.000
_cell.length_c   1.000
_cell.angle_alpha   90.00
_cell.angle_beta   90.00
_cell.angle_gamma   90.00
#
_symmetry.space_group_name_H-M   'P 1'
#
loop_
_entity.id
_entity.type
_entity.pdbx_description
1 polymer ?
#
loop_
_entity_poly.entity_id
_entity_poly.type
_entity_poly.pdbx_seq_one_letter_code
_entity_poly.pdbx_strand_id
1 'polypeptide(L)'
;MARCWALNAAAQMPSYLWWDQYGSDFPELQQFARMVLAQPASASIIERINSEFAFVKDVKRNRLMHERAEKLVALFHNLRLMSKMKSSAYVEPTIGWNDDVLKVGVEAYGVHKY
;
A
#
# COMPACT_ATOMS: atom_id res chain seq x y z
N MET A 1 -25.06 14.48 11.92
CA MET A 1 -25.26 14.51 10.45
C MET A 1 -23.93 14.88 9.82
N ALA A 2 -23.29 13.96 9.09
CA ALA A 2 -22.09 14.30 8.32
C ALA A 2 -22.49 15.34 7.27
N ARG A 3 -21.79 16.48 7.23
CA ARG A 3 -22.12 17.57 6.33
C ARG A 3 -21.84 17.12 4.89
N CYS A 4 -22.75 17.39 3.95
CA CYS A 4 -22.67 16.92 2.55
C CYS A 4 -21.34 17.26 1.84
N TRP A 5 -20.68 18.34 2.24
CA TRP A 5 -19.37 18.71 1.71
C TRP A 5 -18.27 17.70 2.08
N ALA A 6 -18.35 17.05 3.24
CA ALA A 6 -17.37 16.05 3.66
C ALA A 6 -17.47 14.79 2.79
N LEU A 7 -18.69 14.38 2.42
CA LEU A 7 -18.89 13.25 1.52
C LEU A 7 -18.42 13.56 0.09
N ASN A 8 -18.64 14.78 -0.39
CA ASN A 8 -18.11 15.21 -1.70
C ASN A 8 -16.57 15.22 -1.71
N ALA A 9 -15.93 15.62 -0.61
CA ALA A 9 -14.47 15.55 -0.48
C ALA A 9 -13.96 14.10 -0.51
N ALA A 10 -14.66 13.16 0.12
CA ALA A 10 -14.29 11.74 0.15
C ALA A 10 -14.16 11.12 -1.25
N ALA A 11 -14.99 11.55 -2.20
CA ALA A 11 -14.95 11.06 -3.59
C ALA A 11 -13.76 11.59 -4.41
N GLN A 12 -13.14 12.69 -3.98
CA GLN A 12 -12.08 13.37 -4.74
C GLN A 12 -10.68 13.16 -4.16
N MET A 13 -10.55 12.48 -3.01
CA MET A 13 -9.28 12.32 -2.31
C MET A 13 -9.06 10.89 -1.80
N PRO A 14 -7.79 10.48 -1.58
CA PRO A 14 -7.47 9.23 -0.92
C PRO A 14 -8.14 9.07 0.44
N SER A 15 -8.62 7.86 0.74
CA SER A 15 -9.36 7.57 1.98
C SER A 15 -8.58 7.91 3.25
N TYR A 16 -7.29 7.61 3.27
CA TYR A 16 -6.45 7.86 4.45
C TYR A 16 -6.35 9.36 4.73
N LEU A 17 -6.25 10.20 3.69
CA LEU A 17 -6.22 11.66 3.83
C LEU A 17 -7.57 12.21 4.29
N TRP A 18 -8.67 11.63 3.83
CA TRP A 18 -10.00 12.02 4.28
C TRP A 18 -10.19 11.74 5.78
N TRP A 19 -9.80 10.55 6.24
CA TRP A 19 -9.82 10.20 7.66
C TRP A 19 -8.87 11.06 8.49
N ASP A 20 -7.71 11.44 7.96
CA ASP A 20 -6.77 12.31 8.67
C ASP A 20 -7.32 13.75 8.84
N GLN A 21 -7.98 14.29 7.80
CA GLN A 21 -8.53 15.65 7.81
C GLN A 21 -9.85 15.79 8.56
N TYR A 22 -10.75 14.81 8.45
CA TYR A 22 -12.14 14.92 8.95
C TYR A 22 -12.49 13.92 10.06
N GLY A 23 -11.60 12.97 10.35
CA GLY A 23 -11.81 11.97 11.40
C GLY A 23 -11.52 12.45 12.81
N SER A 24 -11.02 13.67 13.00
CA SER A 24 -10.66 14.22 14.33
C SER A 24 -11.86 14.32 15.28
N ASP A 25 -13.07 14.50 14.75
CA ASP A 25 -14.32 14.50 15.51
C ASP A 25 -14.64 13.11 16.10
N PHE A 26 -14.04 12.03 15.57
CA PHE A 26 -14.27 10.65 15.99
C PHE A 26 -12.93 9.91 16.17
N PRO A 27 -12.16 10.20 17.24
CA PRO A 27 -10.79 9.70 17.39
C PRO A 27 -10.68 8.17 17.41
N GLU A 28 -11.64 7.47 18.05
CA GLU A 28 -11.66 6.00 18.08
C GLU A 28 -11.90 5.41 16.68
N LEU A 29 -12.85 5.98 15.94
CA LEU A 29 -13.17 5.52 14.58
C LEU A 29 -12.05 5.86 13.60
N GLN A 30 -11.40 7.02 13.76
CA GLN A 30 -10.24 7.43 12.98
C GLN A 30 -9.06 6.47 13.20
N GLN A 31 -8.82 6.03 14.45
CA GLN A 31 -7.80 5.05 14.74
C GLN A 31 -8.08 3.73 14.04
N PHE A 32 -9.31 3.21 14.16
CA PHE A 32 -9.71 1.97 13.52
C PHE A 32 -9.62 2.06 11.99
N ALA A 33 -10.13 3.15 11.41
CA ALA A 33 -10.07 3.39 9.97
C ALA A 33 -8.62 3.45 9.46
N ARG A 34 -7.71 4.12 10.19
CA ARG A 34 -6.28 4.13 9.84
C ARG A 34 -5.65 2.74 9.90
N MET A 35 -6.00 1.93 10.91
CA MET A 35 -5.50 0.55 10.99
C MET A 35 -5.96 -0.31 9.81
N VAL A 36 -7.25 -0.22 9.45
CA VAL A 36 -7.83 -0.98 8.34
C VAL A 36 -7.25 -0.53 7.00
N LEU A 37 -7.15 0.79 6.77
CA LEU A 37 -6.61 1.35 5.53
C LEU A 37 -5.11 1.10 5.35
N ALA A 38 -4.38 0.88 6.46
CA ALA A 38 -2.98 0.49 6.41
C ALA A 38 -2.78 -1.00 6.07
N GLN A 39 -3.83 -1.82 6.08
CA GLN A 39 -3.70 -3.24 5.72
C GLN A 39 -3.60 -3.40 4.20
N PRO A 40 -2.68 -4.25 3.71
CA PRO A 40 -2.65 -4.62 2.31
C PRO A 40 -3.94 -5.37 1.95
N ALA A 41 -4.73 -4.82 1.03
CA ALA A 41 -6.01 -5.37 0.63
C ALA A 41 -5.91 -6.59 -0.32
N SER A 42 -4.71 -6.91 -0.82
CA SER A 42 -4.52 -7.99 -1.79
C SER A 42 -3.25 -8.82 -1.55
N ALA A 43 -3.36 -10.13 -1.82
CA ALA A 43 -2.21 -11.04 -1.86
C ALA A 43 -1.23 -10.70 -3.01
N SER A 44 -1.69 -10.01 -4.06
CA SER A 44 -0.85 -9.61 -5.20
C SER A 44 0.32 -8.71 -4.82
N ILE A 45 0.19 -7.90 -3.76
CA ILE A 45 1.29 -7.08 -3.23
C ILE A 45 2.40 -8.00 -2.70
N ILE A 46 2.03 -9.03 -1.94
CA ILE A 46 2.94 -10.02 -1.37
C ILE A 46 3.57 -10.85 -2.48
N GLU A 47 2.82 -11.25 -3.51
CA GLU A 47 3.34 -11.98 -4.68
C GLU A 47 4.38 -11.15 -5.45
N ARG A 48 4.14 -9.84 -5.63
CA ARG A 48 5.10 -8.95 -6.28
C ARG A 48 6.39 -8.81 -5.46
N ILE A 49 6.27 -8.58 -4.15
CA ILE A 49 7.43 -8.54 -3.24
C ILE A 49 8.17 -9.87 -3.31
N ASN A 50 7.46 -10.99 -3.28
CA ASN A 50 8.05 -12.32 -3.35
C ASN A 50 8.78 -12.60 -4.66
N SER A 51 8.29 -12.06 -5.78
CA SER A 51 8.90 -12.17 -7.10
C SER A 51 10.13 -11.25 -7.22
N GLU A 52 10.04 -10.03 -6.71
CA GLU A 52 11.15 -9.06 -6.68
C GLU A 52 12.35 -9.60 -5.89
N PHE A 53 12.08 -10.29 -4.77
CA PHE A 53 13.11 -10.91 -3.93
C PHE A 53 13.28 -12.41 -4.18
N ALA A 54 12.88 -12.92 -5.35
CA ALA A 54 13.06 -14.32 -5.70
C ALA A 54 14.53 -14.77 -5.62
N PHE A 55 15.47 -13.86 -5.93
CA PHE A 55 16.91 -14.11 -5.83
C PHE A 55 17.39 -14.40 -4.39
N VAL A 56 16.70 -13.87 -3.37
CA VAL A 56 17.00 -14.14 -1.95
C VAL A 56 16.59 -15.57 -1.59
N LYS A 57 15.56 -16.11 -2.25
CA LYS A 57 14.97 -17.44 -1.99
C LYS A 57 15.56 -18.53 -2.89
N ASP A 58 16.42 -18.18 -3.84
CA ASP A 58 16.97 -19.12 -4.81
C ASP A 58 17.87 -20.15 -4.09
N VAL A 59 17.37 -21.39 -4.00
CA VAL A 59 17.94 -22.50 -3.23
C VAL A 59 19.35 -22.86 -3.71
N LYS A 60 19.67 -22.57 -4.98
CA LYS A 60 21.02 -22.78 -5.54
C LYS A 60 22.06 -21.77 -5.06
N ARG A 61 21.64 -20.59 -4.55
CA ARG A 61 22.54 -19.49 -4.17
C ARG A 61 22.49 -19.12 -2.69
N ASN A 62 21.48 -19.56 -1.93
CA ASN A 62 21.29 -19.08 -0.56
C ASN A 62 20.99 -20.20 0.46
N ARG A 63 21.87 -20.34 1.48
CA ARG A 63 21.66 -21.17 2.68
C ARG A 63 21.08 -20.37 3.85
N LEU A 64 20.30 -19.32 3.56
CA LEU A 64 19.68 -18.50 4.61
C LEU A 64 18.49 -19.24 5.22
N MET A 65 18.41 -19.23 6.54
CA MET A 65 17.19 -19.63 7.24
C MET A 65 16.03 -18.71 6.87
N HIS A 66 14.81 -19.25 6.86
CA HIS A 66 13.58 -18.54 6.49
C HIS A 66 13.44 -17.20 7.21
N GLU A 67 13.68 -17.18 8.53
CA GLU A 67 13.61 -15.98 9.37
C GLU A 67 14.60 -14.87 8.90
N ARG A 68 15.79 -15.25 8.43
CA ARG A 68 16.78 -14.29 7.93
C ARG A 68 16.40 -13.74 6.56
N ALA A 69 15.84 -14.60 5.70
CA ALA A 69 15.34 -14.18 4.39
C ALA A 69 14.17 -13.20 4.53
N GLU A 70 13.24 -13.46 5.45
CA GLU A 70 12.12 -12.57 5.77
C GLU A 70 12.61 -11.19 6.23
N LYS A 71 13.53 -11.16 7.21
CA LYS A 71 14.13 -9.91 7.71
C LYS A 71 14.83 -9.11 6.61
N LEU A 72 15.53 -9.78 5.70
CA LEU A 72 16.17 -9.14 4.55
C LEU A 72 15.13 -8.53 3.61
N VAL A 73 14.09 -9.28 3.24
CA VAL A 73 13.01 -8.76 2.38
C VAL A 73 12.35 -7.53 3.01
N ALA A 74 12.04 -7.58 4.30
CA ALA A 74 11.46 -6.44 5.03
C ALA A 74 12.40 -5.22 5.03
N LEU A 75 13.69 -5.41 5.33
CA LEU A 75 14.68 -4.32 5.32
C LEU A 75 14.83 -3.70 3.93
N PHE A 76 15.01 -4.51 2.89
CA PHE A 76 15.17 -4.01 1.52
C PHE A 76 13.91 -3.28 1.04
N HIS A 77 12.73 -3.84 1.30
CA HIS A 77 11.47 -3.21 0.95
C HIS A 77 11.31 -1.85 1.65
N ASN A 78 11.52 -1.81 2.97
CA ASN A 78 11.37 -0.59 3.76
C ASN A 78 12.41 0.48 3.40
N LEU A 79 13.68 0.11 3.20
CA LEU A 79 14.73 1.04 2.77
C LEU A 79 14.41 1.63 1.40
N ARG A 80 13.92 0.80 0.47
CA ARG A 80 13.49 1.26 -0.86
C ARG A 80 12.28 2.19 -0.77
N LEU A 81 11.32 1.88 0.09
CA LEU A 81 10.15 2.74 0.34
C LEU A 81 10.56 4.09 0.93
N MET A 82 11.39 4.09 1.98
CA MET A 82 11.92 5.31 2.59
C MET A 82 12.70 6.17 1.58
N SER A 83 13.48 5.54 0.70
CA SER A 83 14.19 6.26 -0.37
C SER A 83 13.21 6.92 -1.36
N LYS A 84 12.14 6.22 -1.74
CA LYS A 84 11.08 6.79 -2.59
C LYS A 84 10.35 7.94 -1.89
N MET A 85 9.97 7.77 -0.62
CA MET A 85 9.27 8.80 0.17
C MET A 85 10.08 10.09 0.34
N LYS A 86 11.42 10.04 0.24
CA LYS A 86 12.25 11.26 0.25
C LYS A 86 12.05 12.12 -0.98
N SER A 87 11.53 11.57 -2.08
CA SER A 87 11.15 12.36 -3.24
C SER A 87 9.86 13.11 -2.95
N SER A 88 9.87 14.44 -3.10
CA SER A 88 8.66 15.27 -2.95
C SER A 88 7.55 14.93 -3.95
N ALA A 89 7.85 14.16 -5.00
CA ALA A 89 6.89 13.67 -5.98
C ALA A 89 6.33 12.27 -5.65
N TYR A 90 6.73 11.67 -4.53
CA TYR A 90 6.20 10.37 -4.12
C TYR A 90 4.78 10.53 -3.58
N VAL A 91 3.83 10.14 -4.41
CA VAL A 91 2.47 9.84 -3.99
C VAL A 91 2.41 8.33 -3.88
N GLU A 92 2.12 7.84 -2.67
CA GLU A 92 1.80 6.43 -2.52
C GLU A 92 0.62 6.11 -3.43
N PRO A 93 0.69 5.09 -4.31
CA PRO A 93 -0.41 4.73 -5.18
C PRO A 93 -1.52 4.12 -4.31
N THR A 94 -2.25 4.98 -3.62
CA THR A 94 -3.44 4.61 -2.89
C THR A 94 -4.51 4.34 -3.92
N ILE A 95 -4.89 3.07 -4.03
CA ILE A 95 -6.05 2.66 -4.80
C ILE A 95 -7.23 3.44 -4.20
N GLY A 96 -7.79 4.37 -4.99
CA GLY A 96 -8.98 5.12 -4.60
C GLY A 96 -10.16 4.18 -4.36
N TRP A 97 -11.19 4.66 -3.67
CA TRP A 97 -12.45 3.95 -3.34
C TRP A 97 -13.33 3.58 -4.55
N ASN A 98 -12.76 3.38 -5.73
CA ASN A 98 -13.51 3.03 -6.92
C ASN A 98 -13.27 1.57 -7.31
N ASP A 99 -14.35 0.92 -7.76
CA ASP A 99 -14.44 -0.48 -8.21
C ASP A 99 -13.50 -0.86 -9.37
N ASP A 100 -12.76 0.11 -9.91
CA ASP A 100 -11.82 -0.05 -11.02
C ASP A 100 -10.41 -0.48 -10.55
N VAL A 101 -10.33 -1.42 -9.60
CA VAL A 101 -9.07 -2.10 -9.21
C VAL A 101 -8.34 -2.66 -10.45
N LEU A 102 -9.10 -3.03 -11.47
CA LEU A 102 -8.61 -3.54 -12.75
C LEU A 102 -8.09 -2.48 -13.72
N LYS A 103 -8.47 -1.19 -13.63
CA LYS A 103 -7.96 -0.16 -14.55
C LYS A 103 -6.76 0.57 -13.98
N VAL A 104 -6.75 0.87 -12.68
CA VAL A 104 -5.71 1.73 -12.08
C VAL A 104 -4.38 0.99 -11.92
N GLY A 105 -4.40 -0.30 -11.58
CA GLY A 105 -3.18 -1.10 -11.42
C GLY A 105 -2.58 -1.61 -12.73
N VAL A 106 -3.44 -1.95 -13.71
CA VAL A 106 -3.04 -2.65 -14.94
C VAL A 106 -2.49 -1.66 -15.99
N GLU A 107 -3.15 -0.52 -16.21
CA GLU A 107 -2.71 0.46 -17.22
C GLU A 107 -1.54 1.33 -16.74
N ALA A 108 -1.49 1.71 -15.46
CA ALA A 108 -0.41 2.58 -14.95
C ALA A 108 0.91 1.84 -14.69
N TYR A 109 0.86 0.53 -14.40
CA TYR A 109 2.04 -0.27 -14.02
C TYR A 109 2.30 -1.50 -14.90
N GLY A 110 1.59 -1.66 -16.03
CA GLY A 110 1.93 -2.62 -17.08
C GLY A 110 1.92 -4.09 -16.63
N VAL A 111 1.03 -4.47 -15.71
CA VAL A 111 0.87 -5.87 -15.32
C VAL A 111 -0.01 -6.57 -16.36
N HIS A 112 0.61 -7.32 -17.27
CA HIS A 112 -0.11 -8.14 -18.24
C HIS A 112 -1.08 -9.11 -17.53
N LYS A 113 -2.31 -9.19 -18.06
CA LYS A 113 -3.32 -10.16 -17.68
C LYS A 113 -2.78 -11.58 -17.92
N TYR A 114 -2.88 -12.43 -16.90
CA TYR A 114 -2.90 -13.88 -17.09
C TYR A 114 -4.27 -14.31 -17.62
#